data_AF-A0A1B2JBE1-F1
#
_entry.id   AF-A0A1B2JBE1-F1
#
_cell.length_a   1.000
_cell.length_b   1.000
_cell.length_c   1.000
_cell.angle_alpha   90.00
_cell.angle_beta   90.00
_cell.angle_gamma   90.00
#
_symmetry.space_group_name_H-M   'P 1'
#
loop_
_entity.id
_entity.type
_entity.pdbx_description
1 polymer ?
#
loop_
_entity_poly.entity_id
_entity_poly.type
_entity_poly.pdbx_seq_one_letter_code
_entity_poly.pdbx_strand_id
1 'polypeptide(L)'
;MSKLSSKLSDGNVLQSFRTGKYKAHLKETATGLKFILISDSNVGDLSGLLNQLYSDLYLNTIVKNGLSPVDFRDGMFIKNMSFVNGADELISQNGDFV
;
A
#
# COMPACT_ATOMS: atom_id res chain seq x y z
N MET A 1 -25.76 -10.31 -19.11
CA MET A 1 -24.68 -10.04 -18.14
C MET A 1 -24.20 -8.61 -18.35
N SER A 2 -24.45 -7.67 -17.44
CA SER A 2 -23.95 -6.30 -17.60
C SER A 2 -22.43 -6.30 -17.42
N LYS A 3 -21.71 -5.78 -18.41
CA LYS A 3 -20.26 -5.59 -18.31
C LYS A 3 -20.00 -4.66 -17.10
N LEU A 4 -19.29 -5.19 -16.11
CA LEU A 4 -18.86 -4.48 -14.89
C LEU A 4 -18.15 -3.15 -15.22
N SER A 5 -17.54 -3.08 -16.41
CA SER A 5 -16.86 -1.90 -16.96
C SER A 5 -17.77 -0.69 -17.24
N SER A 6 -19.08 -0.86 -17.45
CA SER A 6 -19.99 0.24 -17.83
C SER A 6 -20.40 1.18 -16.68
N LYS A 7 -19.95 0.90 -15.45
CA LYS A 7 -20.23 1.72 -14.26
C LYS A 7 -19.00 2.39 -13.64
N LEU A 8 -17.84 2.38 -14.32
CA LEU A 8 -16.69 3.12 -13.84
C LEU A 8 -16.78 4.59 -14.30
N SER A 9 -17.18 5.48 -13.39
CA SER A 9 -16.92 6.91 -13.54
C SER A 9 -15.43 7.19 -13.38
N ASP A 10 -14.98 8.35 -13.85
CA ASP A 10 -13.58 8.80 -13.86
C ASP A 10 -12.89 8.86 -12.47
N GLY A 11 -13.60 8.53 -11.39
CA GLY A 11 -13.11 8.52 -10.01
C GLY A 11 -13.04 7.14 -9.34
N ASN A 12 -13.25 6.03 -10.05
CA ASN A 12 -13.19 4.70 -9.45
C ASN A 12 -11.74 4.19 -9.33
N VAL A 13 -11.24 4.15 -8.09
CA VAL A 13 -9.92 3.59 -7.76
C VAL A 13 -10.06 2.12 -7.35
N LEU A 14 -9.17 1.27 -7.86
CA LEU A 14 -9.11 -0.13 -7.46
C LEU A 14 -8.61 -0.26 -6.02
N GLN A 15 -9.43 -0.81 -5.12
CA GLN A 15 -9.07 -0.98 -3.71
C GLN A 15 -8.51 -2.37 -3.40
N SER A 16 -9.06 -3.43 -4.00
CA SER A 16 -8.50 -4.78 -3.85
C SER A 16 -8.96 -5.70 -4.97
N PHE A 17 -8.20 -6.76 -5.21
CA PHE A 17 -8.64 -7.89 -6.02
C PHE A 17 -8.16 -9.20 -5.39
N ARG A 18 -8.96 -10.26 -5.57
CA ARG A 18 -8.66 -11.60 -5.04
C ARG A 18 -8.43 -12.56 -6.19
N THR A 19 -7.37 -13.33 -6.09
CA THR A 19 -7.11 -14.52 -6.91
C THR A 19 -7.37 -15.78 -6.09
N GLY A 20 -7.27 -16.96 -6.70
CA GLY A 20 -7.43 -18.22 -5.98
C GLY A 20 -6.39 -18.49 -4.89
N LYS A 21 -5.26 -17.76 -4.88
CA LYS A 21 -4.13 -17.98 -3.95
C LYS A 21 -3.82 -16.81 -3.03
N TYR A 22 -4.18 -15.59 -3.41
CA TYR A 22 -3.86 -14.39 -2.63
C TYR A 22 -4.88 -13.29 -2.89
N LYS A 23 -4.93 -12.32 -2.00
CA LYS A 23 -5.64 -11.06 -2.17
C LYS A 23 -4.62 -9.92 -2.18
N ALA A 24 -4.75 -9.03 -3.16
CA ALA A 24 -3.95 -7.82 -3.24
C ALA A 24 -4.82 -6.62 -2.84
N HIS A 25 -4.32 -5.83 -1.90
CA HIS A 25 -4.92 -4.59 -1.42
C HIS A 25 -4.11 -3.43 -1.96
N LEU A 26 -4.79 -2.42 -2.50
CA LEU A 26 -4.17 -1.30 -3.18
C LEU A 26 -4.63 0.01 -2.54
N LYS A 27 -3.67 0.91 -2.37
CA LYS A 27 -3.91 2.30 -2.03
C LYS A 27 -3.14 3.19 -2.99
N GLU A 28 -3.85 4.03 -3.72
CA GLU A 28 -3.28 5.08 -4.55
C GLU A 28 -3.38 6.43 -3.84
N THR A 29 -2.29 7.19 -3.81
CA THR A 29 -2.26 8.54 -3.24
C THR A 29 -2.58 9.58 -4.31
N ALA A 30 -2.95 10.79 -3.90
CA ALA A 30 -3.15 11.92 -4.82
C ALA A 30 -1.88 12.29 -5.62
N THR A 31 -0.70 11.89 -5.15
CA THR A 31 0.58 12.07 -5.84
C THR A 31 0.92 10.92 -6.81
N GLY A 32 0.04 9.94 -6.97
CA GLY A 32 0.23 8.79 -7.86
C GLY A 32 1.10 7.67 -7.28
N LEU A 33 1.44 7.72 -5.99
CA LEU A 33 2.13 6.61 -5.32
C LEU A 33 1.16 5.46 -5.07
N LYS A 34 1.61 4.24 -5.32
CA LYS A 34 0.80 3.02 -5.18
C LYS A 34 1.41 2.13 -4.11
N PHE A 35 0.65 1.91 -3.04
CA PHE A 35 0.97 0.95 -2.00
C PHE A 35 0.18 -0.33 -2.28
N ILE A 36 0.88 -1.46 -2.37
CA ILE A 36 0.29 -2.76 -2.65
C ILE A 36 0.69 -3.71 -1.53
N LEU A 37 -0.30 -4.30 -0.88
CA LEU A 37 -0.10 -5.33 0.14
C LEU A 37 -0.71 -6.64 -0.35
N ILE A 38 0.07 -7.73 -0.28
CA ILE A 38 -0.37 -9.07 -0.66
C ILE A 38 -0.60 -9.88 0.61
N SER A 39 -1.77 -10.51 0.71
CA SER A 39 -2.16 -11.36 1.83
C SER A 39 -2.81 -12.65 1.35
N ASP A 40 -3.10 -13.57 2.27
CA ASP A 40 -3.99 -14.71 1.96
C ASP A 40 -5.36 -14.22 1.45
N SER A 41 -5.99 -15.10 0.67
CA SER A 41 -7.27 -14.88 0.02
C SER A 41 -8.44 -14.70 1.01
N ASN A 42 -8.33 -15.21 2.24
CA ASN A 42 -9.36 -15.11 3.27
C ASN A 42 -9.24 -13.87 4.15
N VAL A 43 -8.16 -13.12 4.03
CA VAL A 43 -7.94 -11.91 4.83
C VAL A 43 -8.96 -10.83 4.48
N GLY A 44 -9.44 -10.16 5.53
CA GLY A 44 -10.42 -9.08 5.48
C GLY A 44 -9.91 -7.83 4.75
N ASP A 45 -10.50 -6.67 5.03
CA ASP A 45 -10.02 -5.41 4.45
C ASP A 45 -8.76 -4.92 5.19
N LEU A 46 -7.71 -4.60 4.44
CA LEU A 46 -6.45 -4.03 4.94
C LEU A 46 -6.26 -2.57 4.50
N SER A 47 -7.31 -1.91 4.01
CA SER A 47 -7.27 -0.49 3.62
C SER A 47 -6.80 0.42 4.77
N GLY A 48 -7.23 0.14 6.01
CA GLY A 48 -6.79 0.85 7.22
C GLY A 48 -5.29 0.74 7.47
N LEU A 49 -4.74 -0.46 7.30
CA LEU A 49 -3.30 -0.72 7.45
C LEU A 49 -2.49 0.04 6.39
N LEU A 50 -2.92 0.00 5.13
CA LEU A 50 -2.31 0.78 4.06
C LEU A 50 -2.41 2.29 4.32
N ASN A 51 -3.50 2.75 4.93
CA ASN A 51 -3.64 4.14 5.33
C ASN A 51 -2.62 4.54 6.39
N GLN A 52 -2.43 3.69 7.40
CA GLN A 52 -1.46 3.90 8.48
C GLN A 52 -0.02 3.87 7.95
N LEU A 53 0.30 2.89 7.09
CA LEU A 53 1.61 2.79 6.43
C LEU A 53 1.97 4.08 5.66
N TYR A 54 1.00 4.68 4.98
CA TYR A 54 1.21 5.95 4.30
C TYR A 54 1.35 7.12 5.29
N SER A 55 0.35 7.35 6.13
CA SER A 55 0.25 8.57 6.94
C SER A 55 1.27 8.62 8.07
N ASP A 56 1.46 7.51 8.79
CA ASP A 56 2.25 7.49 10.02
C ASP A 56 3.70 7.11 9.75
N LEU A 57 3.95 6.29 8.73
CA LEU A 57 5.29 5.79 8.44
C LEU A 57 5.93 6.53 7.26
N TYR A 58 5.35 6.42 6.06
CA TYR A 58 5.94 6.97 4.83
C TYR A 58 6.13 8.50 4.91
N LEU A 59 5.11 9.25 5.34
CA LEU A 59 5.23 10.70 5.45
C LEU A 59 6.29 11.12 6.47
N ASN A 60 6.37 10.43 7.62
CA ASN A 60 7.27 10.83 8.70
C ASN A 60 8.73 10.44 8.46
N THR A 61 8.97 9.30 7.82
CA THR A 61 10.33 8.75 7.63
C THR A 61 10.98 9.14 6.31
N ILE A 62 10.17 9.31 5.25
CA ILE A 62 10.66 9.63 3.89
C ILE A 62 10.37 11.08 3.55
N VAL A 63 9.11 11.50 3.54
CA VAL A 63 8.74 12.84 3.02
C VAL A 63 9.25 13.97 3.92
N LYS A 64 9.14 13.83 5.24
CA LYS A 64 9.67 14.81 6.20
C LYS A 64 11.19 14.76 6.35
N ASN A 65 11.84 13.72 5.83
CA ASN A 65 13.28 13.58 5.91
C ASN A 65 13.94 14.22 4.68
N GLY A 66 14.44 15.45 4.82
CA GLY A 66 15.07 16.20 3.73
C GLY A 66 16.35 15.57 3.16
N LEU A 67 16.89 14.51 3.80
CA LEU A 67 18.02 13.74 3.28
C LEU A 67 17.58 12.50 2.50
N SER A 68 16.29 12.15 2.51
CA SER A 68 15.75 11.03 1.74
C SER A 68 15.36 11.50 0.34
N PRO A 69 15.74 10.74 -0.71
CA PRO A 69 15.27 11.03 -2.06
C PRO A 69 13.75 10.85 -2.12
N VAL A 70 13.05 11.86 -2.62
CA VAL A 70 11.59 11.83 -2.82
C VAL A 70 11.21 11.30 -4.21
N ASP A 71 12.11 11.45 -5.19
CA ASP A 71 11.95 10.93 -6.55
C ASP A 71 12.71 9.61 -6.72
N PHE A 72 12.00 8.51 -6.57
CA PHE A 72 12.54 7.17 -6.81
C PHE A 72 12.62 6.90 -8.31
N ARG A 73 13.78 7.16 -8.91
CA ARG A 73 14.11 6.72 -10.28
C ARG A 73 14.23 5.20 -10.35
N ASP A 74 14.17 4.65 -11.55
CA ASP A 74 14.36 3.22 -11.79
C ASP A 74 15.63 2.69 -11.11
N GLY A 75 15.46 1.64 -10.31
CA GLY A 75 16.56 1.02 -9.54
C GLY A 75 16.87 1.66 -8.19
N MET A 76 16.15 2.72 -7.78
CA MET A 76 16.23 3.25 -6.42
C MET A 76 15.20 2.59 -5.51
N PHE A 77 15.63 2.26 -4.30
CA PHE A 77 14.80 1.62 -3.28
C PHE A 77 14.85 2.42 -1.99
N ILE A 78 13.78 2.34 -1.20
CA ILE A 78 13.73 2.91 0.14
C ILE A 78 14.68 2.10 1.02
N LYS A 79 15.82 2.71 1.40
CA LYS A 79 16.81 2.10 2.31
C LYS A 79 16.73 2.64 3.74
N ASN A 80 15.78 3.54 4.00
CA ASN A 80 15.64 4.16 5.31
C ASN A 80 15.26 3.07 6.34
N MET A 81 16.15 2.80 7.28
CA MET A 81 15.98 1.71 8.24
C MET A 81 14.80 1.95 9.19
N SER A 82 14.51 3.22 9.52
CA SER A 82 13.35 3.57 10.35
C SER A 82 12.04 3.23 9.65
N PHE A 83 11.97 3.42 8.32
CA PHE A 83 10.83 2.98 7.52
C PHE A 83 10.73 1.45 7.49
N VAL A 84 11.82 0.74 7.19
CA VAL A 84 11.79 -0.72 7.10
C VAL A 84 11.35 -1.35 8.43
N ASN A 85 11.99 -0.96 9.54
CA ASN A 85 11.67 -1.50 10.86
C ASN A 85 10.23 -1.18 11.27
N GLY A 86 9.78 0.06 11.05
CA GLY A 86 8.41 0.44 11.41
C GLY A 86 7.35 -0.23 10.53
N ALA A 87 7.68 -0.55 9.28
CA ALA A 87 6.79 -1.34 8.42
C ALA A 87 6.68 -2.79 8.93
N ASP A 88 7.81 -3.41 9.28
CA ASP A 88 7.85 -4.77 9.83
C ASP A 88 7.10 -4.87 11.16
N GLU A 89 7.27 -3.89 12.06
CA GLU A 89 6.52 -3.82 13.32
C GLU A 89 5.02 -3.65 13.06
N LEU A 90 4.64 -2.77 12.14
CA LEU A 90 3.24 -2.51 11.81
C LEU A 90 2.55 -3.77 11.25
N ILE A 91 3.23 -4.49 10.36
CA ILE A 91 2.73 -5.74 9.79
C ILE A 91 2.63 -6.81 10.89
N SER A 92 3.67 -6.96 11.71
CA SER A 92 3.70 -7.96 12.78
C SER A 92 2.60 -7.75 13.83
N GLN A 93 2.26 -6.49 14.14
CA GLN A 93 1.21 -6.15 15.10
C GLN A 93 -0.21 -6.50 14.62
N ASN A 94 -0.44 -6.49 13.31
CA ASN A 94 -1.78 -6.69 12.75
C ASN A 94 -2.08 -8.16 12.35
N GLY A 95 -1.22 -9.11 12.76
CA GLY A 95 -1.43 -10.56 12.66
C GLY A 95 -0.93 -11.18 11.37
N ASP A 96 -0.72 -12.51 11.38
CA ASP A 96 -0.20 -13.27 10.24
C ASP A 96 -1.09 -13.10 9.00
N PHE A 97 -0.63 -12.28 8.05
CA PHE A 97 -1.27 -12.09 6.74
C PHE A 97 -0.89 -13.17 5.72
N VAL A 98 -0.21 -14.23 6.18
CA VAL A 98 0.36 -15.34 5.39
C VAL A 98 -0.53 -16.57 5.49
#